data_AF-A0A0S4V1L2-F1
#
_entry.id   AF-A0A0S4V1L2-F1
#
_cell.length_a   1.000
_cell.length_b   1.000
_cell.length_c   1.000
_cell.angle_alpha   90.00
_cell.angle_beta   90.00
_cell.angle_gamma   90.00
#
_symmetry.space_group_name_H-M   'P 1'
#
loop_
_entity.id
_entity.type
_entity.pdbx_description
1 polymer ?
#
loop_
_entity_poly.entity_id
_entity_poly.type
_entity_poly.pdbx_seq_one_letter_code
_entity_poly.pdbx_strand_id
1 'polypeptide(L)'
;MSLDDYAATEKIAYLPRRLSTAGVPDGFTPSVGDITYYAPWGNLAIFHKDFRYSEKLVSLGQIDSGMESLRRGGVLKVTIERIEN
;
A
#
# COMPACT_ATOMS: atom_id res chain seq x y z
N MET A 1 -11.95 -4.56 4.04
CA MET A 1 -11.80 -3.28 3.30
C MET A 1 -11.86 -3.54 1.79
N SER A 2 -11.92 -2.49 0.98
CA SER A 2 -11.90 -2.59 -0.48
C SER A 2 -10.64 -1.93 -1.04
N LEU A 3 -9.89 -2.68 -1.83
CA LEU A 3 -8.76 -2.19 -2.62
C LEU A 3 -9.24 -1.83 -4.02
N ASP A 4 -8.94 -0.63 -4.48
CA ASP A 4 -9.26 -0.18 -5.84
C ASP A 4 -7.98 0.18 -6.61
N ASP A 5 -8.07 0.14 -7.94
CA ASP A 5 -6.96 0.50 -8.82
C ASP A 5 -6.71 2.00 -8.80
N TYR A 6 -5.45 2.39 -8.62
CA TYR A 6 -5.02 3.76 -8.79
C TYR A 6 -3.87 3.83 -9.79
N ALA A 7 -4.09 4.64 -10.83
CA ALA A 7 -3.14 4.90 -11.90
C ALA A 7 -2.52 3.63 -12.55
N ALA A 8 -3.24 2.49 -12.53
CA ALA A 8 -2.74 1.20 -13.02
C ALA A 8 -1.38 0.79 -12.46
N THR A 9 -1.02 1.28 -11.26
CA THR A 9 0.30 1.14 -10.63
C THR A 9 0.19 0.54 -9.23
N GLU A 10 -0.81 0.98 -8.47
CA GLU A 10 -1.03 0.56 -7.10
C GLU A 10 -2.50 0.23 -6.84
N LYS A 11 -2.74 -0.61 -5.83
CA LYS A 11 -4.05 -0.81 -5.23
C LYS A 11 -4.15 0.01 -3.94
N ILE A 12 -5.19 0.82 -3.79
CA ILE A 12 -5.35 1.70 -2.62
C ILE A 12 -6.59 1.35 -1.79
N ALA A 13 -6.49 1.57 -0.47
CA ALA A 13 -7.62 1.53 0.44
C ALA A 13 -7.45 2.58 1.55
N TYR A 14 -8.52 3.26 1.91
CA TYR A 14 -8.50 4.20 3.04
C TYR A 14 -8.53 3.45 4.37
N LEU A 15 -7.64 3.85 5.29
CA LEU A 15 -7.62 3.30 6.64
C LEU A 15 -8.71 3.98 7.51
N PRO A 16 -9.28 3.27 8.49
CA PRO A 16 -10.30 3.85 9.39
C PRO A 16 -9.74 4.98 10.27
N ARG A 17 -8.42 5.08 10.39
CA ARG A 17 -7.72 6.17 11.07
C ARG A 17 -6.36 6.43 10.42
N ARG A 18 -5.87 7.66 10.56
CA ARG A 18 -4.50 8.01 10.14
C ARG A 18 -3.47 7.32 11.01
N LEU A 19 -2.32 7.00 10.41
CA LEU A 19 -1.16 6.48 11.12
C LEU A 19 -0.25 7.65 11.50
N SER A 20 0.50 7.50 12.60
CA SER A 20 1.57 8.44 12.92
C SER A 20 2.72 8.22 11.96
N THR A 21 3.29 9.32 11.45
CA THR A 21 4.51 9.33 10.63
C THR A 21 5.65 10.03 11.36
N ALA A 22 5.61 10.05 12.70
CA ALA A 22 6.69 10.61 13.49
C ALA A 22 7.91 9.68 13.42
N GLY A 23 9.10 10.23 13.11
CA GLY A 23 10.36 9.49 13.11
C GLY A 23 10.58 8.56 11.91
N VAL A 24 9.74 8.63 10.87
CA VAL A 24 9.94 7.89 9.62
C VAL A 24 10.48 8.81 8.52
N PRO A 25 11.14 8.29 7.47
CA PRO A 25 11.62 9.09 6.35
C PRO A 25 10.52 9.91 5.68
N ASP A 26 10.92 11.02 5.05
CA ASP A 26 10.01 11.96 4.38
C ASP A 26 9.45 11.46 3.05
N GLY A 27 9.84 10.28 2.59
CA GLY A 27 9.34 9.66 1.36
C GLY A 27 9.98 8.32 1.07
N PHE A 28 9.52 7.70 -0.02
CA PHE A 28 9.91 6.34 -0.39
C PHE A 28 9.82 6.16 -1.91
N THR A 29 10.70 5.33 -2.48
CA THR A 29 10.65 4.88 -3.89
C THR A 29 10.16 3.44 -3.90
N PRO A 30 8.87 3.18 -4.19
CA PRO A 30 8.31 1.85 -4.08
C PRO A 30 8.59 1.01 -5.33
N SER A 31 8.72 -0.28 -5.11
CA SER A 31 8.85 -1.34 -6.10
C SER A 31 7.66 -2.30 -6.04
N VAL A 32 7.56 -3.20 -7.01
CA VAL A 32 6.55 -4.27 -6.99
C VAL A 32 6.56 -5.03 -5.66
N GLY A 33 5.42 -5.09 -4.99
CA GLY A 33 5.21 -5.81 -3.73
C GLY A 33 5.25 -4.93 -2.48
N ASP A 34 5.68 -3.67 -2.61
CA ASP A 34 5.73 -2.77 -1.46
C ASP A 34 4.33 -2.41 -0.96
N ILE A 35 4.18 -2.48 0.37
CA ILE A 35 3.03 -1.99 1.11
C ILE A 35 3.43 -0.67 1.75
N THR A 36 2.66 0.38 1.48
CA THR A 36 3.00 1.74 1.90
C THR A 36 1.80 2.47 2.46
N TYR A 37 2.08 3.53 3.21
CA TYR A 37 1.11 4.51 3.69
C TYR A 37 1.38 5.86 3.05
N TYR A 38 0.40 6.39 2.32
CA TYR A 38 0.50 7.73 1.76
C TYR A 38 -0.11 8.75 2.72
N ALA A 39 0.74 9.46 3.46
CA ALA A 39 0.32 10.31 4.57
C ALA A 39 -0.62 11.47 4.18
N PRO A 40 -0.51 12.13 3.01
CA PRO A 40 -1.41 13.21 2.64
C PRO A 40 -2.88 12.78 2.64
N TRP A 41 -3.17 11.60 2.09
CA TRP A 41 -4.54 11.08 1.98
C TRP A 41 -4.93 10.15 3.13
N GLY A 42 -3.94 9.52 3.77
CA GLY A 42 -4.17 8.57 4.84
C GLY A 42 -4.63 7.20 4.34
N ASN A 43 -4.22 6.80 3.14
CA ASN A 43 -4.53 5.50 2.56
C ASN A 43 -3.34 4.54 2.64
N LEU A 44 -3.67 3.25 2.64
CA LEU A 44 -2.79 2.17 2.25
C LEU A 44 -2.61 2.19 0.73
N ALA A 45 -1.41 1.87 0.25
CA ALA A 45 -1.09 1.64 -1.14
C ALA A 45 -0.22 0.38 -1.29
N ILE A 46 -0.63 -0.52 -2.18
CA ILE A 46 0.13 -1.73 -2.50
C ILE A 46 0.56 -1.67 -3.96
N PHE A 47 1.87 -1.58 -4.19
CA PHE A 47 2.43 -1.40 -5.52
C PHE A 47 2.52 -2.71 -6.27
N HIS A 48 1.94 -2.77 -7.47
CA HIS A 48 2.06 -3.93 -8.37
C HIS A 48 2.88 -3.61 -9.62
N LYS A 49 3.46 -2.40 -9.68
CA LYS A 49 4.48 -1.91 -10.61
C LYS A 49 5.43 -0.98 -9.84
N ASP A 50 6.64 -0.82 -10.34
CA ASP A 50 7.60 0.15 -9.79
C ASP A 50 7.09 1.58 -9.97
N PHE A 51 7.50 2.47 -9.07
CA PHE A 51 7.18 3.88 -9.16
C PHE A 51 8.34 4.78 -8.73
N ARG A 52 8.25 6.05 -9.11
CA ARG A 52 9.26 7.06 -8.73
C ARG A 52 9.17 7.38 -7.22
N TYR A 53 10.25 7.96 -6.70
CA TYR A 53 10.26 8.54 -5.36
C TYR A 53 9.03 9.44 -5.13
N SER A 54 8.37 9.24 -4.00
CA SER A 54 7.16 9.96 -3.62
C SER A 54 7.31 10.51 -2.21
N GLU A 55 7.11 11.83 -2.08
CA GLU A 55 7.11 12.50 -0.79
C GLU A 55 5.94 12.02 0.07
N LYS A 56 6.18 11.92 1.37
CA LYS A 56 5.24 11.49 2.41
C LYS A 56 4.66 10.09 2.18
N LEU A 57 5.31 9.29 1.34
CA LEU A 57 5.07 7.86 1.22
C LEU A 57 5.94 7.12 2.23
N VAL A 58 5.31 6.34 3.10
CA VAL A 58 5.98 5.61 4.19
C VAL A 58 5.92 4.12 3.88
N SER A 59 7.08 3.44 3.87
CA SER A 59 7.11 1.99 3.75
C SER A 59 6.57 1.32 5.02
N LEU A 60 5.65 0.38 4.87
CA LEU A 60 5.09 -0.43 5.95
C LEU A 60 5.61 -1.88 5.91
N GLY A 61 6.23 -2.28 4.81
CA GLY A 61 6.71 -3.64 4.57
C GLY A 61 6.49 -4.06 3.12
N GLN A 62 6.64 -5.34 2.87
CA GLN A 62 6.55 -5.93 1.53
C GLN A 62 5.74 -7.22 1.59
N ILE A 63 5.03 -7.52 0.51
CA ILE A 63 4.38 -8.82 0.33
C ILE A 63 5.45 -9.87 0.04
N ASP A 64 5.44 -10.94 0.82
CA ASP A 64 6.37 -12.07 0.72
C ASP A 64 5.93 -13.10 -0.33
N SER A 65 4.62 -13.25 -0.55
CA SER A 65 4.01 -14.26 -1.41
C SER A 65 2.60 -13.87 -1.87
N GLY A 66 2.11 -14.45 -2.98
CA GLY A 66 0.72 -14.28 -3.42
C GLY A 66 0.42 -12.99 -4.20
N MET A 67 1.43 -12.28 -4.69
CA MET A 67 1.28 -11.00 -5.43
C MET A 67 0.36 -11.07 -6.64
N GLU A 68 0.25 -12.23 -7.29
CA GLU A 68 -0.64 -12.47 -8.42
C GLU A 68 -2.12 -12.21 -8.07
N SER A 69 -2.50 -12.41 -6.80
CA SER A 69 -3.87 -12.17 -6.33
C SER A 69 -4.29 -10.71 -6.39
N LEU A 70 -3.32 -9.78 -6.35
CA LEU A 70 -3.53 -8.32 -6.37
C LEU A 70 -3.57 -7.72 -7.78
N ARG A 71 -3.07 -8.45 -8.78
CA ARG A 71 -3.07 -8.00 -10.19
C ARG A 71 -4.43 -8.19 -10.88
N ARG A 72 -5.45 -8.63 -10.14
CA ARG A 72 -6.82 -8.76 -10.64
C ARG A 72 -7.42 -7.37 -10.90
N GLY A 73 -8.15 -7.27 -12.01
CA GLY A 73 -8.88 -6.06 -12.37
C GLY A 73 -10.08 -5.81 -11.45
N GLY A 74 -10.48 -4.54 -11.36
CA GLY A 74 -11.61 -4.12 -10.52
C GLY A 74 -11.30 -4.06 -9.03
N VAL A 75 -12.37 -3.85 -8.25
CA VAL A 75 -12.31 -3.72 -6.79
C VAL A 75 -12.07 -5.09 -6.14
N LEU A 76 -11.08 -5.18 -5.26
CA LEU A 76 -10.78 -6.37 -4.47
C LEU A 76 -11.28 -6.19 -3.04
N LYS A 77 -12.17 -7.07 -2.60
CA LYS A 77 -12.54 -7.16 -1.17
C LYS A 77 -11.47 -7.96 -0.44
N VAL A 78 -10.87 -7.35 0.58
CA VAL A 78 -9.78 -7.97 1.35
C VAL A 78 -9.99 -7.80 2.86
N THR A 79 -9.42 -8.73 3.61
CA THR A 79 -9.26 -8.65 5.07
C THR A 79 -7.76 -8.55 5.35
N ILE A 80 -7.37 -7.61 6.21
CA ILE A 80 -6.02 -7.54 6.74
C ILE A 80 -6.13 -7.96 8.19
N GLU A 81 -5.42 -9.01 8.55
CA GLU A 81 -5.39 -9.57 9.89
C GLU A 81 -3.95 -9.79 10.33
N ARG A 82 -3.74 -9.75 11.64
CA ARG A 82 -2.45 -10.14 12.21
C ARG A 82 -2.35 -11.66 12.11
N ILE A 83 -1.23 -12.17 11.62
CA ILE A 83 -0.93 -13.60 11.70
C ILE A 83 -0.79 -13.97 13.18
N GLU A 84 -1.62 -14.92 13.63
CA GLU A 84 -1.47 -15.54 14.93
C GLU A 84 -0.36 -16.58 14.85
N ASN A 85 0.56 -16.55 15.81
CA ASN A 85 1.63 -17.55 15.97
C ASN A 85 1.22 -18.59 17.00
#